data_AF-A0A3D5DIG2-F1
#
_entry.id   AF-A0A3D5DIG2-F1
#
_cell.length_a   1.000
_cell.length_b   1.000
_cell.length_c   1.000
_cell.angle_alpha   90.00
_cell.angle_beta   90.00
_cell.angle_gamma   90.00
#
_symmetry.space_group_name_H-M   'P 1'
#
loop_
_entity.id
_entity.type
_entity.pdbx_description
1 polymer ?
#
loop_
_entity_poly.entity_id
_entity_poly.type
_entity_poly.pdbx_seq_one_letter_code
_entity_poly.pdbx_strand_id
1 'polypeptide(L)'
;MPYLVDALPWFLVGAPDDIIKRIREFEAMGINEVILRMDGHGHHKIMESIEMFGKYVLPEFQNPGNIVRNRGYEEYGVESPPYML
;
A
#
# COMPACT_ATOMS: atom_id res chain seq x y z
N MET A 1 -0.79 12.04 17.85
CA MET A 1 -1.31 11.01 16.94
C MET A 1 -1.43 9.57 17.47
N PRO A 2 -0.89 9.15 18.65
CA PRO A 2 -0.91 7.72 19.01
C PRO A 2 -2.32 7.14 19.14
N TYR A 3 -3.26 7.89 19.73
CA TYR A 3 -4.66 7.46 19.85
C TYR A 3 -5.32 7.06 18.52
N LEU A 4 -5.03 7.74 17.41
CA LEU A 4 -5.64 7.41 16.11
C LEU A 4 -5.08 6.12 15.53
N VAL A 5 -3.78 5.85 15.73
CA VAL A 5 -3.11 4.63 15.27
C VAL A 5 -3.58 3.41 16.07
N ASP A 6 -3.84 3.62 17.36
CA ASP A 6 -4.31 2.57 18.26
C ASP A 6 -5.82 2.31 18.13
N ALA A 7 -6.62 3.36 17.94
CA ALA A 7 -8.08 3.25 17.89
C ALA A 7 -8.62 2.85 16.52
N LEU A 8 -7.88 3.16 15.43
CA LEU A 8 -8.34 2.91 14.06
C LEU A 8 -7.44 1.86 13.40
N PRO A 9 -7.95 0.64 13.16
CA PRO A 9 -7.12 -0.44 12.62
C PRO A 9 -6.55 -0.11 11.23
N TRP A 10 -7.21 0.75 10.45
CA TRP A 10 -6.81 1.16 9.11
C TRP A 10 -5.73 2.24 9.03
N PHE A 11 -5.28 2.81 10.16
CA PHE A 11 -4.13 3.73 10.15
C PHE A 11 -2.82 2.94 10.20
N LEU A 12 -2.06 2.99 9.10
CA LEU A 12 -0.74 2.38 8.98
C LEU A 12 0.33 3.47 9.11
N VAL A 13 0.81 3.69 10.34
CA VAL A 13 1.83 4.69 10.66
C VAL A 13 2.84 4.06 11.59
N GLY A 14 4.13 4.08 11.23
CA GLY A 14 5.18 3.48 12.03
C GLY A 14 6.42 3.11 11.23
N ALA A 15 7.25 2.25 11.81
CA ALA A 15 8.35 1.60 11.12
C ALA A 15 7.81 0.53 10.13
N PRO A 16 8.62 0.07 9.16
CA PRO A 16 8.22 -0.99 8.23
C PRO A 16 7.64 -2.22 8.96
N ASP A 17 8.28 -2.66 10.05
CA ASP A 17 7.88 -3.84 10.82
C ASP A 17 6.49 -3.70 11.45
N ASP A 18 6.14 -2.49 11.90
CA ASP A 18 4.81 -2.20 12.46
C ASP A 18 3.72 -2.38 11.39
N ILE A 19 4.01 -1.91 10.18
CA ILE A 19 3.11 -2.00 9.03
C ILE A 19 2.97 -3.45 8.58
N ILE A 20 4.09 -4.18 8.46
CA ILE A 20 4.09 -5.60 8.09
C ILE A 20 3.25 -6.40 9.08
N LYS A 21 3.49 -6.20 10.39
CA LYS A 21 2.73 -6.86 11.44
C LYS A 21 1.23 -6.60 11.29
N ARG A 22 0.83 -5.35 11.06
CA ARG A 22 -0.59 -5.00 10.91
C ARG A 22 -1.22 -5.63 9.66
N ILE A 23 -0.52 -5.65 8.54
CA ILE A 23 -1.03 -6.31 7.32
C ILE A 23 -1.18 -7.82 7.54
N ARG A 24 -0.26 -8.47 8.27
CA ARG A 24 -0.40 -9.89 8.66
C ARG A 24 -1.61 -10.13 9.56
N GLU A 25 -1.92 -9.21 10.46
CA GLU A 25 -3.15 -9.28 11.27
C GLU A 25 -4.40 -9.24 10.39
N PHE A 26 -4.40 -8.41 9.33
CA PHE A 26 -5.48 -8.38 8.35
C PHE A 26 -5.60 -9.68 7.55
N GLU A 27 -4.47 -10.24 7.08
CA GLU A 27 -4.46 -11.55 6.40
C GLU A 27 -5.04 -12.65 7.30
N ALA A 28 -4.68 -12.66 8.59
CA ALA A 28 -5.18 -13.63 9.57
C ALA A 28 -6.70 -13.49 9.83
N MET A 29 -7.26 -12.29 9.62
CA MET A 29 -8.70 -12.03 9.68
C MET A 29 -9.44 -12.42 8.38
N GLY A 30 -8.71 -12.87 7.34
CA GLY A 30 -9.28 -13.24 6.04
C GLY A 30 -9.42 -12.09 5.05
N ILE A 31 -8.80 -10.94 5.32
CA ILE A 31 -8.73 -9.83 4.36
C ILE A 31 -7.75 -10.20 3.25
N ASN A 32 -8.15 -9.99 2.01
CA ASN A 32 -7.40 -10.38 0.81
C ASN A 32 -6.83 -9.21 0.02
N GLU A 33 -7.19 -7.96 0.36
CA GLU A 33 -6.72 -6.76 -0.32
C GLU A 33 -6.57 -5.59 0.67
N VAL A 34 -5.52 -4.80 0.49
CA VAL A 34 -5.27 -3.56 1.23
C VAL A 34 -4.98 -2.44 0.24
N ILE A 35 -5.78 -1.37 0.29
CA ILE A 35 -5.57 -0.16 -0.51
C ILE A 35 -4.97 0.92 0.40
N LEU A 36 -3.80 1.43 0.01
CA LEU A 36 -3.07 2.44 0.78
C LEU A 36 -3.37 3.84 0.24
N ARG A 37 -3.80 4.73 1.15
CA ARG A 37 -3.90 6.15 0.88
C ARG A 37 -2.80 6.89 1.63
N MET A 38 -1.95 7.60 0.91
CA MET A 38 -0.85 8.41 1.47
C MET A 38 -1.09 9.89 1.15
N ASP A 39 -1.65 10.64 2.09
CA ASP A 39 -1.90 12.08 1.95
C ASP A 39 -1.57 12.87 3.22
N GLY A 40 -1.66 14.20 3.14
CA GLY A 40 -1.55 15.10 4.30
C GLY A 40 -0.15 15.41 4.83
N HIS A 41 0.92 14.86 4.24
CA HIS A 41 2.30 15.01 4.75
C HIS A 41 3.27 15.74 3.80
N GLY A 42 2.78 16.23 2.66
CA GLY A 42 3.58 16.89 1.63
C GLY A 42 4.32 15.91 0.71
N HIS A 43 4.63 16.36 -0.51
CA HIS A 43 5.14 15.50 -1.59
C HIS A 43 6.40 14.70 -1.19
N HIS A 44 7.41 15.36 -0.63
CA HIS A 44 8.67 14.70 -0.29
C HIS A 44 8.49 13.55 0.72
N LYS A 45 7.65 13.77 1.74
CA LYS A 45 7.34 12.72 2.74
C LYS A 45 6.52 11.59 2.16
N ILE A 46 5.62 11.88 1.24
CA ILE A 46 4.90 10.84 0.50
C ILE A 46 5.88 9.99 -0.31
N MET A 47 6.84 10.61 -1.00
CA MET A 47 7.86 9.89 -1.77
C MET A 47 8.78 9.04 -0.89
N GLU A 48 9.21 9.56 0.27
CA GLU A 48 9.97 8.78 1.26
C GLU A 48 9.18 7.53 1.73
N SER A 49 7.88 7.69 2.00
CA SER A 49 7.01 6.57 2.40
C SER A 49 6.86 5.55 1.28
N ILE A 50 6.65 5.99 0.03
CA ILE A 50 6.56 5.09 -1.13
C ILE A 50 7.86 4.29 -1.29
N GLU A 51 9.02 4.95 -1.18
CA GLU A 51 10.32 4.28 -1.26
C GLU A 51 10.52 3.25 -0.14
N MET A 52 10.17 3.61 1.09
CA MET A 52 10.23 2.72 2.25
C MET A 52 9.33 1.49 2.05
N PHE A 53 8.09 1.70 1.58
CA PHE A 53 7.18 0.59 1.28
C PHE A 53 7.76 -0.34 0.22
N GLY A 54 8.28 0.20 -0.88
CA GLY A 54 8.88 -0.58 -1.95
C GLY A 54 10.09 -1.40 -1.51
N LYS A 55 10.93 -0.84 -0.64
CA LYS A 55 12.17 -1.50 -0.17
C LYS A 55 11.96 -2.52 0.93
N TYR A 56 11.03 -2.26 1.85
CA TYR A 56 10.96 -3.01 3.11
C TYR A 56 9.62 -3.70 3.35
N VAL A 57 8.50 -3.13 2.91
CA VAL A 57 7.17 -3.69 3.22
C VAL A 57 6.70 -4.65 2.13
N LEU A 58 6.65 -4.21 0.87
CA LEU A 58 6.14 -5.01 -0.25
C LEU A 58 6.87 -6.35 -0.47
N PRO A 59 8.20 -6.46 -0.27
CA PRO A 59 8.90 -7.74 -0.39
C PRO A 59 8.36 -8.86 0.51
N GLU A 60 7.80 -8.53 1.67
CA GLU A 60 7.26 -9.51 2.62
C GLU A 60 5.93 -10.13 2.14
N PHE A 61 5.26 -9.49 1.18
CA PHE A 61 3.95 -9.90 0.66
C PHE A 61 4.02 -10.33 -0.82
N GLN A 62 5.17 -10.86 -1.26
CA GLN A 62 5.38 -11.31 -2.64
C GLN A 62 4.58 -12.57 -2.97
N ASN A 63 3.31 -12.37 -3.31
CA ASN A 63 2.49 -13.32 -4.05
C ASN A 63 2.64 -13.01 -5.56
N PRO A 64 2.89 -14.02 -6.43
CA PRO A 64 2.87 -13.84 -7.89
C PRO A 64 1.60 -13.19 -8.45
N GLY A 65 0.49 -13.25 -7.71
CA GLY A 65 -0.78 -12.55 -8.01
C GLY A 65 -0.81 -11.05 -7.65
N ASN A 66 0.12 -10.56 -6.83
CA ASN A 66 0.18 -9.16 -6.38
C ASN A 66 0.92 -8.24 -7.35
N ILE A 67 1.48 -8.78 -8.44
CA ILE A 67 2.03 -7.98 -9.53
C ILE A 67 0.85 -7.39 -10.28
N VAL A 68 0.68 -6.06 -10.21
CA VAL A 68 -0.14 -5.32 -11.18
C VAL A 68 0.50 -5.55 -12.53
N ARG A 69 0.06 -6.60 -13.22
CA ARG A 69 0.36 -6.81 -14.63
C ARG A 69 -0.17 -5.56 -15.31
N ASN A 70 0.63 -4.98 -16.20
CA ASN A 70 0.30 -3.80 -16.98
C ASN A 70 -0.92 -4.10 -17.89
N ARG A 71 -2.10 -4.19 -17.28
CA ARG A 71 -3.41 -4.55 -17.86
C ARG A 71 -4.45 -3.50 -17.46
N GLY A 72 -4.01 -2.29 -17.13
CA GLY A 72 -4.84 -1.29 -16.45
C GLY A 72 -6.11 -0.93 -17.22
N TYR A 73 -5.98 -0.54 -18.49
CA TYR A 73 -7.10 0.00 -19.27
C TYR A 73 -7.46 -0.87 -20.49
N GLU A 74 -6.47 -1.54 -21.09
CA GLU A 74 -6.67 -2.40 -22.26
C GLU A 74 -7.61 -3.60 -21.99
N GLU A 75 -7.59 -4.15 -20.78
CA GLU A 75 -8.49 -5.25 -20.37
C GLU A 75 -9.97 -4.81 -20.32
N TYR A 76 -10.21 -3.51 -20.09
CA TYR A 76 -11.55 -2.90 -20.08
C TYR A 76 -11.88 -2.20 -21.40
N GLY A 77 -11.02 -2.30 -22.42
CA GLY A 77 -11.20 -1.64 -23.71
C GLY A 77 -11.08 -0.11 -23.65
N VAL A 78 -10.40 0.42 -22.63
CA VAL A 78 -10.19 1.86 -22.42
C VAL A 78 -8.75 2.21 -22.78
N GLU A 79 -8.53 3.40 -23.35
CA GLU A 79 -7.18 3.89 -23.65
C GLU A 79 -6.53 4.44 -22.37
N SER A 80 -5.25 4.11 -22.14
CA SER A 80 -4.51 4.58 -20.97
C SER A 80 -4.34 6.11 -21.02
N PRO A 81 -4.64 6.84 -19.93
CA PRO A 81 -4.43 8.28 -19.89
C PRO A 81 -2.95 8.65 -20.08
N PRO A 82 -2.64 9.78 -20.74
CA PRO A 82 -1.27 10.15 -21.12
C PRO A 82 -0.32 10.40 -19.95
N TYR A 83 -0.84 10.55 -18.73
CA TYR A 83 -0.05 10.74 -17.50
C TYR A 83 0.38 9.44 -16.82
N MET A 84 0.03 8.27 -17.38
CA MET A 84 0.41 6.96 -16.86
C MET A 84 1.62 6.34 -17.61
N LEU A 85 2.34 7.14 -18.42
CA LEU A 85 3.53 6.75 -19.17
C LEU A 85 4.82 7.28 -18.53
#